data_AF-A0A370LQD8-F1
#
_entry.id   AF-A0A370LQD8-F1
#
_cell.length_a   1.000
_cell.length_b   1.000
_cell.length_c   1.000
_cell.angle_alpha   90.00
_cell.angle_beta   90.00
_cell.angle_gamma   90.00
#
_symmetry.space_group_name_H-M   'P 1'
#
loop_
_entity.id
_entity.type
_entity.pdbx_description
1 polymer ?
#
loop_
_entity_poly.entity_id
_entity_poly.type
_entity_poly.pdbx_seq_one_letter_code
_entity_poly.pdbx_strand_id
1 'polypeptide(L)'
;MNFREFFEKKAWKAKKADVIQFWQNIKPNLPIQMEPVSATHKGTRFRSDGIRITGSPQFINSVLSRIKDIIQLQSGDVRLDVEYREIENKEGDTTPSTQEYVFYVHLVDKNNDFVPKIPKPKKL
;
A
#
# COMPACT_ATOMS: atom_id res chain seq x y z
N MET A 1 -12.76 -36.49 12.95
CA MET A 1 -13.48 -35.26 12.52
C MET A 1 -12.41 -34.21 12.21
N ASN A 2 -12.42 -33.64 11.00
CA ASN A 2 -11.30 -32.90 10.42
C ASN A 2 -11.39 -31.40 10.80
N PHE A 3 -10.34 -30.86 11.43
CA PHE A 3 -10.31 -29.49 11.99
C PHE A 3 -10.25 -28.35 10.94
N ARG A 4 -10.23 -28.68 9.64
CA ARG A 4 -10.03 -27.71 8.54
C ARG A 4 -11.28 -26.97 8.07
N GLU A 5 -12.49 -27.34 8.50
CA GLU A 5 -13.74 -26.85 7.88
C GLU A 5 -14.46 -25.70 8.61
N PHE A 6 -13.91 -25.13 9.71
CA PHE A 6 -14.67 -24.16 10.53
C PHE A 6 -14.26 -22.68 10.41
N PHE A 7 -13.19 -22.33 9.69
CA PHE A 7 -12.68 -20.94 9.64
C PHE A 7 -12.90 -20.20 8.31
N GLU A 8 -14.02 -20.47 7.62
CA GLU A 8 -14.50 -19.63 6.50
C GLU A 8 -15.33 -18.40 6.95
N LYS A 9 -15.24 -17.94 8.21
CA LYS A 9 -16.27 -17.06 8.79
C LYS A 9 -15.83 -15.60 8.97
N LYS A 10 -16.08 -14.83 7.90
CA LYS A 10 -16.14 -13.35 7.76
C LYS A 10 -14.85 -12.55 7.90
N ALA A 11 -14.71 -11.57 7.00
CA ALA A 11 -13.72 -10.49 7.12
C ALA A 11 -13.91 -9.75 8.45
N TRP A 12 -12.86 -9.72 9.25
CA TRP A 12 -12.84 -9.01 10.53
C TRP A 12 -12.62 -7.50 10.31
N LYS A 13 -13.22 -6.66 11.16
CA LYS A 13 -13.05 -5.21 11.15
C LYS A 13 -12.99 -4.68 12.59
N ALA A 14 -11.88 -4.02 12.94
CA ALA A 14 -11.72 -3.34 14.24
C ALA A 14 -12.61 -2.10 14.39
N LYS A 15 -12.95 -1.72 15.62
CA LYS A 15 -13.52 -0.39 15.91
C LYS A 15 -12.41 0.65 15.94
N LYS A 16 -12.74 1.91 15.62
CA LYS A 16 -11.78 3.03 15.62
C LYS A 16 -11.04 3.18 16.95
N ALA A 17 -11.75 3.10 18.08
CA ALA A 17 -11.15 3.22 19.41
C ALA A 17 -10.07 2.16 19.65
N ASP A 18 -10.37 0.91 19.30
CA ASP A 18 -9.45 -0.22 19.44
C ASP A 18 -8.20 -0.03 18.57
N VAL A 19 -8.33 0.50 17.34
CA VAL A 19 -7.20 0.79 16.45
C VAL A 19 -6.31 1.89 17.01
N ILE A 20 -6.89 2.96 17.55
CA ILE A 20 -6.12 4.06 18.16
C ILE A 20 -5.40 3.58 19.42
N GLN A 21 -6.08 2.83 20.28
CA GLN A 21 -5.47 2.23 21.47
C GLN A 21 -4.34 1.28 21.08
N PHE A 22 -4.55 0.41 20.10
CA PHE A 22 -3.50 -0.46 19.57
C PHE A 22 -2.29 0.37 19.11
N TRP A 23 -2.49 1.38 18.28
CA TRP A 23 -1.41 2.22 17.74
C TRP A 23 -0.61 2.90 18.85
N GLN A 24 -1.27 3.47 19.86
CA GLN A 24 -0.61 4.11 21.00
C GLN A 24 0.30 3.16 21.80
N ASN A 25 0.03 1.86 21.75
CA ASN A 25 0.78 0.83 22.49
C ASN A 25 1.83 0.10 21.64
N ILE A 26 1.96 0.43 20.34
CA ILE A 26 3.02 -0.13 19.50
C ILE A 26 4.37 0.40 19.98
N LYS A 27 5.37 -0.47 20.11
CA LYS A 27 6.74 -0.06 20.44
C LYS A 27 7.27 0.88 19.35
N PRO A 28 7.86 2.03 19.69
CA PRO A 28 8.49 2.89 18.69
C PRO A 28 9.67 2.16 18.05
N ASN A 29 10.00 2.55 16.81
CA ASN A 29 11.17 2.08 16.07
C ASN A 29 11.21 0.55 15.84
N LEU A 30 10.04 -0.09 15.72
CA LEU A 30 9.99 -1.46 15.21
C LEU A 30 10.47 -1.47 13.75
N PRO A 31 11.39 -2.38 13.38
CA PRO A 31 11.82 -2.53 11.99
C PRO A 31 10.63 -2.86 11.09
N ILE A 32 10.56 -2.23 9.92
CA ILE A 32 9.54 -2.56 8.93
C ILE A 32 9.85 -3.91 8.30
N GLN A 33 8.86 -4.81 8.32
CA GLN A 33 8.91 -6.12 7.66
C GLN A 33 7.84 -6.13 6.58
N MET A 34 8.23 -6.51 5.35
CA MET A 34 7.32 -6.67 4.22
C MET A 34 7.57 -8.03 3.58
N GLU A 35 6.52 -8.80 3.33
CA GLU A 35 6.63 -10.01 2.52
C GLU A 35 6.52 -9.67 1.02
N PRO A 36 7.38 -10.26 0.16
CA PRO A 36 7.29 -10.05 -1.27
C PRO A 36 5.96 -10.52 -1.84
N VAL A 37 5.34 -9.70 -2.68
CA VAL A 37 4.15 -10.09 -3.43
C VAL A 37 4.59 -11.06 -4.54
N SER A 38 4.15 -12.31 -4.42
CA SER A 38 4.39 -13.37 -5.40
C SER A 38 3.97 -12.95 -6.81
N ALA A 39 4.75 -13.36 -7.81
CA ALA A 39 4.43 -13.22 -9.23
C ALA A 39 3.10 -13.87 -9.64
N THR A 40 2.66 -14.89 -8.90
CA THR A 40 1.39 -15.59 -9.18
C THR A 40 0.19 -14.98 -8.47
N HIS A 41 0.36 -13.84 -7.78
CA HIS A 41 -0.72 -13.19 -7.03
C HIS A 41 -1.87 -12.79 -7.98
N LYS A 42 -2.95 -13.58 -7.93
CA LYS A 42 -4.25 -13.28 -8.55
C LYS A 42 -5.16 -12.74 -7.47
N GLY A 43 -5.33 -11.43 -7.39
CA GLY A 43 -6.02 -10.82 -6.25
C GLY A 43 -6.46 -9.38 -6.45
N THR A 44 -7.03 -8.83 -5.38
CA THR A 44 -7.57 -7.48 -5.29
C THR A 44 -6.52 -6.41 -5.58
N ARG A 45 -6.96 -5.19 -5.90
CA ARG A 45 -6.07 -4.02 -6.11
C ARG A 45 -5.10 -3.78 -4.94
N PHE A 46 -5.45 -4.23 -3.75
CA PHE A 46 -4.63 -4.20 -2.56
C PHE A 46 -3.83 -5.51 -2.49
N ARG A 47 -2.53 -5.43 -2.79
CA ARG A 47 -1.57 -6.52 -2.59
C ARG A 47 -1.26 -6.65 -1.09
N SER A 48 -0.69 -7.76 -0.66
CA SER A 48 -0.19 -7.92 0.73
C SER A 48 0.93 -6.92 1.01
N ASP A 49 1.02 -6.48 2.27
CA ASP A 49 2.08 -5.62 2.82
C ASP A 49 2.38 -4.35 2.01
N GLY A 50 1.38 -3.83 1.29
CA GLY A 50 1.47 -2.60 0.53
C GLY A 50 1.21 -1.36 1.36
N ILE A 51 1.99 -0.31 1.14
CA ILE A 51 1.75 1.01 1.74
C ILE A 51 1.20 1.96 0.68
N ARG A 52 0.07 2.63 1.00
CA ARG A 52 -0.50 3.73 0.22
C ARG A 52 -0.55 4.99 1.08
N ILE A 53 0.06 6.06 0.61
CA ILE A 53 0.03 7.37 1.26
C ILE A 53 -0.62 8.36 0.30
N THR A 54 -1.63 9.10 0.76
CA THR A 54 -2.33 10.12 -0.02
C THR A 54 -2.26 11.46 0.69
N GLY A 55 -2.16 12.55 -0.08
CA GLY A 55 -2.18 13.91 0.47
C GLY A 55 -1.30 14.85 -0.34
N SER A 56 -0.84 15.93 0.31
CA SER A 56 0.09 16.88 -0.31
C SER A 56 1.51 16.30 -0.41
N PRO A 57 2.36 16.83 -1.31
CA PRO A 57 3.76 16.41 -1.39
C PRO A 57 4.51 16.58 -0.07
N GLN A 58 4.25 17.66 0.68
CA GLN A 58 4.89 17.91 1.97
C GLN A 58 4.54 16.83 3.00
N PHE A 59 3.26 16.44 3.04
CA PHE A 59 2.81 15.36 3.91
C PHE A 59 3.45 14.03 3.52
N ILE A 60 3.37 13.65 2.24
CA ILE A 60 3.96 12.40 1.73
C ILE A 60 5.46 12.34 2.06
N ASN A 61 6.22 13.39 1.75
CA ASN A 61 7.65 13.46 2.05
C ASN A 61 7.95 13.32 3.56
N SER A 62 7.09 13.89 4.41
CA SER A 62 7.23 13.74 5.86
C SER A 62 7.00 12.30 6.34
N VAL A 63 6.09 11.55 5.71
CA VAL A 63 5.89 10.13 6.05
C VAL A 63 7.06 9.30 5.50
N LEU A 64 7.43 9.50 4.22
CA LEU A 64 8.54 8.78 3.58
C LEU A 64 9.87 8.97 4.32
N SER A 65 10.11 10.14 4.93
CA SER A 65 11.33 10.37 5.71
C SER A 65 11.46 9.49 6.96
N ARG A 66 10.35 8.92 7.45
CA ARG A 66 10.28 8.07 8.64
C ARG A 66 10.30 6.57 8.33
N ILE A 67 10.11 6.18 7.07
CA ILE A 67 10.02 4.77 6.63
C ILE A 67 11.10 4.41 5.59
N LYS A 68 12.26 5.08 5.67
CA LYS A 68 13.38 4.87 4.73
C LYS A 68 14.06 3.51 4.87
N ASP A 69 13.89 2.84 6.01
CA ASP A 69 14.36 1.48 6.26
C ASP A 69 13.80 0.47 5.24
N ILE A 70 12.60 0.70 4.69
CA ILE A 70 12.02 -0.11 3.61
C ILE A 70 12.96 -0.25 2.40
N ILE A 71 13.78 0.76 2.11
CA ILE A 71 14.75 0.74 1.00
C ILE A 71 15.73 -0.44 1.14
N GLN A 72 16.06 -0.82 2.38
CA GLN A 72 16.99 -1.88 2.72
C GLN A 72 16.42 -3.29 2.48
N LEU A 73 15.10 -3.42 2.28
CA LEU A 73 14.45 -4.71 2.00
C LEU A 73 14.72 -5.22 0.57
N GLN A 74 15.28 -4.39 -0.30
CA GLN A 74 15.69 -4.81 -1.65
C GLN A 74 16.92 -5.70 -1.59
N SER A 75 16.92 -6.78 -2.36
CA SER A 75 18.04 -7.73 -2.40
C SER A 75 18.20 -8.36 -3.79
N GLY A 76 18.93 -9.48 -3.88
CA GLY A 76 19.13 -10.23 -5.12
C GLY A 76 17.83 -10.66 -5.79
N ASP A 77 16.85 -11.13 -5.02
CA ASP A 77 15.66 -11.81 -5.53
C ASP A 77 14.38 -10.96 -5.46
N VAL A 78 14.41 -9.87 -4.68
CA VAL A 78 13.25 -8.98 -4.45
C VAL A 78 13.60 -7.52 -4.68
N ARG A 79 12.62 -6.72 -5.08
CA ARG A 79 12.76 -5.28 -5.34
C ARG A 79 11.55 -4.49 -4.84
N LEU A 80 11.71 -3.18 -4.66
CA LEU A 80 10.57 -2.30 -4.42
C LEU A 80 9.88 -1.95 -5.74
N ASP A 81 8.56 -2.05 -5.76
CA ASP A 81 7.68 -1.53 -6.79
C ASP A 81 7.02 -0.26 -6.26
N VAL A 82 7.39 0.90 -6.83
CA VAL A 82 7.01 2.23 -6.35
C VAL A 82 6.27 3.02 -7.41
N GLU A 83 5.22 3.74 -7.00
CA GLU A 83 4.48 4.68 -7.85
C GLU A 83 4.24 5.97 -7.07
N TYR A 84 4.61 7.11 -7.64
CA TYR A 84 4.28 8.43 -7.09
C TYR A 84 3.71 9.30 -8.21
N ARG A 85 2.44 9.69 -8.09
CA ARG A 85 1.78 10.53 -9.09
C ARG A 85 0.75 11.48 -8.49
N GLU A 86 0.41 12.48 -9.28
CA GLU A 86 -0.75 13.35 -9.06
C GLU A 86 -2.06 12.59 -9.32
N ILE A 87 -3.09 12.93 -8.56
CA ILE A 87 -4.45 12.42 -8.72
C ILE A 87 -5.22 13.45 -9.53
N GLU A 88 -5.63 13.08 -10.73
CA GLU A 88 -6.56 13.88 -11.53
C GLU A 88 -7.94 13.89 -10.86
N ASN A 89 -8.47 15.09 -10.63
CA ASN A 89 -9.85 15.26 -10.20
C ASN A 89 -10.79 14.69 -11.26
N LYS A 90 -11.82 13.97 -10.82
CA LYS A 90 -12.88 13.55 -11.75
C LYS A 90 -13.70 14.78 -12.15
N GLU A 91 -14.10 14.83 -13.42
CA GLU A 91 -15.02 15.87 -13.90
C GLU A 91 -16.25 15.95 -12.99
N GLY A 92 -16.54 17.16 -12.51
CA GLY A 92 -17.66 17.45 -11.60
C GLY A 92 -17.30 17.59 -10.12
N ASP A 93 -16.04 17.40 -9.73
CA ASP A 93 -15.62 17.67 -8.35
C ASP A 93 -15.47 19.17 -8.11
N THR A 94 -16.20 19.70 -7.13
CA THR A 94 -16.30 21.15 -6.83
C THR A 94 -15.41 21.58 -5.66
N THR A 95 -14.68 20.64 -5.07
CA THR A 95 -13.68 20.94 -4.05
C THR A 95 -12.55 21.79 -4.64
N PRO A 96 -12.10 22.84 -3.91
CA PRO A 96 -10.95 23.64 -4.33
C PRO A 96 -9.79 22.71 -4.68
N SER A 97 -9.15 22.94 -5.82
CA SER A 97 -8.11 22.09 -6.39
C SER A 97 -6.83 22.12 -5.56
N THR A 98 -6.84 21.55 -4.35
CA THR A 98 -5.61 21.10 -3.73
C THR A 98 -5.15 19.91 -4.55
N GLN A 99 -4.05 20.08 -5.30
CA GLN A 99 -3.41 18.97 -6.01
C GLN A 99 -3.17 17.83 -5.03
N GLU A 100 -3.89 16.74 -5.22
CA GLU A 100 -3.74 15.55 -4.41
C GLU A 100 -2.74 14.62 -5.07
N TYR A 101 -1.96 13.95 -4.25
CA TYR A 101 -1.00 12.99 -4.73
C TYR A 101 -1.17 11.65 -4.03
N VAL A 102 -0.65 10.61 -4.67
CA VAL A 102 -0.58 9.27 -4.10
C VAL A 102 0.80 8.68 -4.29
N PHE A 103 1.29 8.05 -3.23
CA PHE A 103 2.47 7.20 -3.23
C PHE A 103 2.07 5.77 -2.89
N TYR A 104 2.56 4.81 -3.67
CA TYR A 104 2.47 3.37 -3.41
C TYR A 104 3.88 2.77 -3.30
N VAL A 105 4.04 1.83 -2.37
CA VAL A 105 5.21 0.95 -2.34
C VAL A 105 4.79 -0.47 -1.98
N HIS A 106 5.37 -1.43 -2.69
CA HIS A 106 5.28 -2.86 -2.39
C HIS A 106 6.67 -3.48 -2.52
N LEU A 107 6.91 -4.58 -1.80
CA LEU A 107 8.01 -5.48 -2.09
C LEU A 107 7.52 -6.55 -3.07
N VAL A 108 8.26 -6.82 -4.15
CA VAL A 108 7.88 -7.79 -5.17
C VAL A 108 9.07 -8.67 -5.54
N ASP A 109 8.83 -9.90 -5.97
CA ASP A 109 9.87 -10.71 -6.59
C ASP A 109 10.40 -10.02 -7.85
N LYS A 110 11.70 -10.10 -8.13
CA LYS A 110 12.27 -9.45 -9.32
C LYS A 110 11.74 -10.00 -10.63
N ASN A 111 11.40 -11.28 -10.66
CA ASN A 111 10.77 -11.95 -11.80
C ASN A 111 9.26 -11.64 -11.91
N ASN A 112 8.73 -10.82 -11.01
CA ASN A 112 7.38 -10.31 -11.10
C ASN A 112 7.37 -9.15 -12.11
N ASP A 113 7.14 -9.50 -13.38
CA ASP A 113 6.87 -8.55 -14.48
C ASP A 113 5.46 -7.95 -14.37
N PHE A 114 5.03 -7.59 -13.15
CA PHE A 114 3.80 -6.85 -12.99
C PHE A 114 4.04 -5.43 -13.51
N VAL A 115 3.74 -5.23 -14.78
CA VAL A 115 3.56 -3.91 -15.37
C VAL A 115 2.26 -3.37 -14.76
N PRO A 116 2.29 -2.29 -13.96
CA PRO A 116 1.05 -1.63 -13.56
C PRO A 116 0.29 -1.31 -14.85
N LYS A 117 -0.96 -1.79 -14.97
CA LYS A 117 -1.80 -1.42 -16.10
C LYS A 117 -1.92 0.10 -16.09
N ILE A 118 -1.18 0.76 -16.97
CA ILE A 118 -1.33 2.19 -17.25
C ILE A 118 -2.82 2.39 -17.53
N PRO A 119 -3.50 3.32 -16.83
CA PRO A 119 -4.89 3.64 -17.14
C PRO A 119 -4.99 3.92 -18.64
N LYS A 120 -5.86 3.19 -19.34
CA LYS A 120 -6.10 3.47 -20.75
C LYS A 120 -6.50 4.94 -20.86
N PRO A 121 -5.94 5.72 -21.80
CA PRO A 121 -6.39 7.09 -22.00
C PRO A 121 -7.90 7.06 -22.20
N LYS A 122 -8.63 7.90 -21.44
CA LYS A 122 -10.05 8.12 -21.67
C LYS A 122 -10.18 8.54 -23.14
N LYS A 123 -11.00 7.82 -23.91
CA LYS A 123 -11.38 8.28 -25.25
C LYS A 123 -12.10 9.63 -25.06
N LEU A 124 -11.56 10.67 -25.69
CA LEU A 124 -12.23 11.95 -25.91
C LEU A 124 -13.53 11.73 -26.69
#